data_AF-A0A2U9P0Z7-F1
#
_entry.id   AF-A0A2U9P0Z7-F1
#
_cell.length_a   1.000
_cell.length_b   1.000
_cell.length_c   1.000
_cell.angle_alpha   90.00
_cell.angle_beta   90.00
_cell.angle_gamma   90.00
#
_symmetry.space_group_name_H-M   'P 1'
#
loop_
_entity.id
_entity.type
_entity.pdbx_description
1 polymer ?
#
loop_
_entity_poly.entity_id
_entity_poly.type
_entity_poly.pdbx_seq_one_letter_code
_entity_poly.pdbx_strand_id
1 'polypeptide(L)'
;MTSHVEQQIQARITAAKNKRQQQREDRAAFAESRAAGLEARKRTKIRRVFCGQCARPQRSGTYQRCPLGCGTALCRKRASCGNDHLAQCPNRGAVPSLPEEGQ
;
A
#
# COMPACT_ATOMS: atom_id res chain seq x y z
N MET A 1 -45.69 -14.01 -42.77
CA MET A 1 -46.04 -13.57 -41.41
C MET A 1 -45.30 -14.46 -40.44
N THR A 2 -44.37 -13.90 -39.65
CA THR A 2 -43.62 -14.71 -38.65
C THR A 2 -44.60 -15.32 -37.67
N SER A 3 -44.49 -16.63 -37.44
CA SER A 3 -45.39 -17.30 -36.50
C SER A 3 -45.14 -16.76 -35.08
N HIS A 4 -46.18 -16.73 -34.25
CA HIS A 4 -46.06 -16.35 -32.84
C HIS A 4 -44.98 -17.16 -32.10
N VAL A 5 -44.78 -18.42 -32.51
CA VAL A 5 -43.74 -19.31 -31.98
C VAL A 5 -42.34 -18.81 -32.34
N GLU A 6 -42.11 -18.36 -33.58
CA GLU A 6 -40.82 -17.78 -33.99
C GLU A 6 -40.48 -16.51 -33.20
N GLN A 7 -41.48 -15.65 -32.95
CA GLN A 7 -41.29 -14.45 -32.13
C GLN A 7 -40.89 -14.80 -30.69
N GLN A 8 -41.52 -15.82 -30.09
CA GLN A 8 -41.16 -16.30 -28.76
C GLN A 8 -39.75 -16.91 -28.71
N ILE A 9 -39.35 -17.67 -29.73
CA ILE A 9 -38.01 -18.25 -29.82
C ILE A 9 -36.97 -17.13 -29.92
N GLN A 10 -37.20 -16.14 -30.79
CA GLN A 10 -36.30 -14.99 -30.91
C GLN A 10 -36.20 -14.22 -29.59
N ALA A 11 -37.31 -13.97 -28.89
CA ALA A 11 -37.30 -13.31 -27.59
C ALA A 11 -36.49 -14.07 -26.53
N ARG A 12 -36.54 -15.42 -26.53
CA ARG A 12 -35.73 -16.24 -25.62
C ARG A 12 -34.25 -16.18 -25.95
N ILE A 13 -33.90 -16.21 -27.24
CA ILE A 13 -32.52 -16.11 -27.70
C ILE A 13 -31.92 -14.74 -27.35
N THR A 14 -32.66 -13.66 -27.58
CA THR A 14 -32.20 -12.30 -27.24
C THR A 14 -32.06 -12.13 -25.73
N ALA A 15 -33.02 -12.59 -24.93
CA ALA A 15 -32.93 -12.57 -23.48
C ALA A 15 -31.70 -13.35 -22.96
N ALA A 16 -31.43 -14.53 -23.52
CA ALA A 16 -30.26 -15.33 -23.15
C ALA A 16 -28.94 -14.64 -23.54
N LYS A 17 -28.87 -13.99 -24.71
CA LYS A 17 -27.70 -13.21 -25.15
C LYS A 17 -27.47 -12.01 -24.23
N ASN A 18 -28.52 -11.23 -23.93
CA ASN A 18 -28.46 -10.07 -23.06
C ASN A 18 -27.99 -10.46 -21.65
N LYS A 19 -28.54 -11.54 -21.09
CA LYS A 19 -28.12 -12.05 -19.77
C LYS A 19 -26.64 -12.45 -19.75
N ARG A 20 -26.15 -13.12 -20.80
CA ARG A 20 -24.73 -13.50 -20.90
C ARG A 20 -23.83 -12.28 -21.05
N GLN A 21 -24.26 -11.27 -21.80
CA GLN A 21 -23.52 -10.02 -21.94
C GLN A 21 -23.42 -9.28 -20.61
N GLN A 22 -24.54 -9.11 -19.91
CA GLN A 22 -24.58 -8.48 -18.59
C GLN A 22 -23.65 -9.21 -17.60
N GLN A 23 -23.70 -10.55 -17.56
CA GLN A 23 -22.80 -11.32 -16.71
C GLN A 23 -21.31 -11.14 -17.05
N ARG A 24 -20.96 -10.90 -18.32
CA ARG A 24 -19.58 -10.62 -18.71
C ARG A 24 -19.15 -9.23 -18.23
N GLU A 25 -20.00 -8.23 -18.40
CA GLU A 25 -19.79 -6.86 -17.95
C GLU A 25 -19.63 -6.82 -16.41
N ASP A 26 -20.52 -7.48 -15.67
CA ASP A 26 -20.44 -7.58 -14.20
C ASP A 26 -19.13 -8.25 -13.74
N ARG A 27 -18.74 -9.34 -14.40
CA ARG A 27 -17.49 -10.04 -14.09
C ARG A 27 -16.27 -9.19 -14.40
N ALA A 28 -16.29 -8.44 -15.50
CA ALA A 28 -15.21 -7.52 -15.87
C ALA A 28 -15.09 -6.39 -14.83
N ALA A 29 -16.20 -5.74 -14.49
CA ALA A 29 -16.24 -4.68 -13.48
C ALA A 29 -15.74 -5.16 -12.10
N PHE A 30 -16.14 -6.37 -11.70
CA PHE A 30 -15.66 -6.97 -10.45
C PHE A 30 -14.16 -7.31 -10.51
N ALA A 31 -13.69 -7.84 -11.63
CA ALA A 31 -12.28 -8.16 -11.83
C ALA A 31 -11.41 -6.89 -11.78
N GLU A 32 -11.85 -5.79 -12.39
CA GLU A 32 -11.17 -4.49 -12.35
C GLU A 32 -11.11 -3.95 -10.92
N SER A 33 -12.24 -3.96 -10.20
CA SER A 33 -12.30 -3.53 -8.80
C SER A 33 -11.34 -4.34 -7.91
N ARG A 34 -11.29 -5.66 -8.12
CA ARG A 34 -10.38 -6.56 -7.41
C ARG A 34 -8.92 -6.28 -7.76
N ALA A 35 -8.60 -6.05 -9.03
CA ALA A 35 -7.25 -5.74 -9.49
C ALA A 35 -6.75 -4.43 -8.87
N ALA A 36 -7.57 -3.37 -8.88
CA ALA A 36 -7.25 -2.11 -8.23
C ALA A 36 -6.97 -2.28 -6.72
N GLY A 37 -7.81 -3.05 -6.02
CA GLY A 37 -7.60 -3.36 -4.61
C GLY A 37 -6.32 -4.16 -4.33
N LEU A 38 -5.98 -5.11 -5.20
CA LEU A 38 -4.72 -5.87 -5.09
C LEU A 38 -3.49 -4.99 -5.33
N GLU A 39 -3.53 -4.11 -6.33
CA GLU A 39 -2.45 -3.16 -6.61
C GLU A 39 -2.24 -2.20 -5.43
N ALA A 40 -3.30 -1.70 -4.80
CA ALA A 40 -3.19 -0.88 -3.59
C ALA A 40 -2.50 -1.65 -2.44
N ARG A 41 -2.87 -2.92 -2.21
CA ARG A 41 -2.23 -3.77 -1.18
C ARG A 41 -0.76 -4.05 -1.50
N LYS A 42 -0.42 -4.30 -2.77
CA LYS A 42 0.98 -4.49 -3.21
C LYS A 42 1.81 -3.24 -2.94
N ARG A 43 1.31 -2.06 -3.32
CA ARG A 43 1.99 -0.77 -3.05
C ARG A 43 2.26 -0.58 -1.55
N THR A 44 1.29 -0.88 -0.70
CA THR A 44 1.48 -0.83 0.76
C THR A 44 2.49 -1.85 1.27
N LYS A 45 2.53 -3.06 0.70
CA LYS A 45 3.50 -4.10 1.08
C LYS A 45 4.93 -3.75 0.64
N ILE A 46 5.11 -3.09 -0.49
CA ILE A 46 6.42 -2.63 -0.98
C ILE A 46 6.98 -1.52 -0.07
N ARG A 47 6.11 -0.66 0.50
CA ARG A 47 6.49 0.37 1.49
C ARG A 47 6.89 -0.20 2.87
N ARG A 48 7.30 -1.47 2.94
CA ARG A 48 7.86 -2.04 4.18
C ARG A 48 9.13 -1.27 4.51
N VAL A 49 9.11 -0.64 5.69
CA VAL A 49 10.24 0.08 6.23
C VAL A 49 11.21 -0.94 6.82
N PHE A 50 12.50 -0.80 6.53
CA PHE A 50 13.55 -1.63 7.12
C PHE A 50 14.34 -0.83 8.15
N CYS A 51 14.88 -1.51 9.15
CA CYS A 51 15.80 -0.86 10.07
C CYS A 51 17.12 -0.54 9.35
N GLY A 52 17.56 0.72 9.40
CA GLY A 52 18.82 1.15 8.77
C GLY A 52 20.09 0.49 9.33
N GLN A 53 20.03 -0.05 10.56
CA GLN A 53 21.18 -0.69 11.20
C GLN A 53 21.23 -2.22 11.00
N CYS A 54 20.10 -2.91 11.17
CA CYS A 54 20.06 -4.37 11.17
C CYS A 54 19.30 -4.99 9.98
N ALA A 55 18.86 -4.16 9.02
CA ALA A 55 18.09 -4.55 7.84
C ALA A 55 16.82 -5.38 8.12
N ARG A 56 16.33 -5.40 9.36
CA ARG A 56 15.11 -6.14 9.70
C ARG A 56 13.86 -5.40 9.23
N PRO A 57 12.86 -6.11 8.66
CA PRO A 57 11.59 -5.49 8.29
C PRO A 57 10.88 -5.00 9.55
N GLN A 58 10.41 -3.75 9.50
CA GLN A 58 9.68 -3.11 10.58
C GLN A 58 8.19 -3.06 10.25
N ARG A 59 7.36 -3.32 11.25
CA ARG A 59 5.92 -3.08 11.16
C ARG A 59 5.64 -1.62 11.51
N SER A 60 4.59 -1.04 10.94
CA SER A 60 4.15 0.30 11.34
C SER A 60 3.94 0.35 12.85
N GLY A 61 4.46 1.39 13.52
CA GLY A 61 4.36 1.57 14.97
C GLY A 61 5.40 0.79 15.80
N THR A 62 6.17 -0.14 15.22
CA THR A 62 7.21 -0.90 15.96
C THR A 62 8.62 -0.33 15.79
N TYR A 63 8.79 0.66 14.92
CA TYR A 63 10.05 1.36 14.70
C TYR A 63 9.97 2.80 15.19
N GLN A 64 11.13 3.36 15.50
CA GLN A 64 11.30 4.79 15.74
C GLN A 64 12.04 5.41 14.55
N ARG A 65 11.79 6.68 14.27
CA ARG A 65 12.63 7.44 13.34
C ARG A 65 13.80 8.03 14.12
N CYS A 66 14.93 8.24 13.44
CA CYS A 66 16.07 8.90 14.04
C CYS A 66 15.66 10.28 14.59
N PRO A 67 15.94 10.58 15.88
CA PRO A 67 15.56 11.85 16.50
C PRO A 67 16.31 13.05 15.89
N LEU A 68 17.47 12.82 15.27
CA LEU A 68 18.24 13.85 14.56
C LEU A 68 17.68 14.20 13.17
N GLY A 69 16.50 13.66 12.82
CA GLY A 69 15.80 14.05 11.59
C GLY A 69 16.34 13.46 10.29
N CYS A 70 17.31 12.52 10.32
CA CYS A 70 17.85 11.91 9.08
C CYS A 70 16.86 10.97 8.36
N GLY A 71 15.64 10.80 8.89
CA GLY A 71 14.58 9.98 8.28
C GLY A 71 14.76 8.46 8.39
N THR A 72 15.92 7.99 8.87
CA THR A 72 16.21 6.56 9.02
C THR A 72 15.30 5.92 10.07
N ALA A 73 14.73 4.75 9.75
CA ALA A 73 13.94 3.96 10.68
C ALA A 73 14.81 2.98 11.46
N LEU A 74 14.56 2.86 12.75
CA LEU A 74 15.33 2.03 13.69
C LEU A 74 14.38 1.15 14.50
N CYS A 75 14.76 -0.11 14.71
CA CYS A 75 13.91 -1.01 15.49
C CYS A 75 13.90 -0.61 16.97
N ARG A 76 12.72 -0.57 17.61
CA ARG A 76 12.62 -0.29 19.06
C ARG A 76 13.10 -1.46 19.92
N LYS A 77 13.03 -2.69 19.41
CA LYS A 77 13.35 -3.91 20.17
C LYS A 77 14.81 -4.02 20.61
N ARG A 78 15.74 -3.39 19.89
CA ARG A 78 17.17 -3.38 20.23
C ARG A 78 17.63 -1.95 20.39
N ALA A 79 17.88 -1.56 21.65
CA ALA A 79 18.44 -0.24 21.96
C ALA A 79 19.77 0.02 21.22
N SER A 80 20.56 -1.02 20.96
CA SER A 80 21.82 -0.91 20.19
C SER A 80 21.62 -0.32 18.81
N CYS A 81 20.56 -0.69 18.08
CA CYS A 81 20.31 -0.14 16.75
C CYS A 81 20.04 1.37 16.77
N GLY A 82 19.50 1.89 17.88
CA GLY A 82 19.37 3.33 18.11
C GLY A 82 20.73 3.98 18.32
N ASN A 83 21.50 3.46 19.28
CA ASN A 83 22.77 4.03 19.70
C ASN A 83 23.84 3.96 18.60
N ASP A 84 23.98 2.81 17.94
CA ASP A 84 24.96 2.59 16.86
C ASP A 84 24.68 3.54 15.69
N HIS A 85 23.40 3.71 15.34
CA HIS A 85 23.00 4.66 14.31
C HIS A 85 23.26 6.11 14.72
N LEU A 86 22.90 6.49 15.96
CA LEU A 86 23.12 7.86 16.44
C LEU A 86 24.61 8.24 16.43
N ALA A 87 25.50 7.29 16.72
CA ALA A 87 26.94 7.51 16.66
C ALA A 87 27.41 7.86 15.23
N GLN A 88 26.79 7.27 14.21
CA GLN A 88 27.15 7.39 12.79
C GLN A 88 26.17 8.27 12.00
N CYS A 89 25.26 8.97 12.67
CA CYS A 89 24.18 9.69 12.00
C CYS A 89 24.76 10.91 11.25
N PRO A 90 24.44 11.08 9.94
CA PRO A 90 24.95 12.22 9.17
C PRO A 90 24.47 13.57 9.73
N ASN A 91 23.34 13.60 10.42
CA ASN A 91 22.79 14.80 11.04
C ASN A 91 23.30 15.06 12.48
N ARG A 92 24.26 14.27 12.98
CA ARG A 92 24.74 14.39 14.38
C ARG A 92 25.33 15.76 14.70
N GLY A 93 25.95 16.42 13.73
CA GLY A 93 26.49 17.79 13.88
C GLY A 93 25.56 18.90 13.38
N ALA A 94 24.38 18.56 12.85
CA ALA A 94 23.44 19.50 12.26
C ALA A 94 22.36 19.98 13.25
N VAL A 95 22.46 19.59 14.52
CA VAL A 95 21.56 20.12 15.55
C VAL A 95 21.88 21.60 15.70
N PRO A 96 20.94 22.53 15.43
CA PRO A 96 21.17 23.93 15.76
C PRO A 96 21.41 23.99 17.28
N SER A 97 22.60 24.41 17.66
CA SER A 97 22.90 24.83 19.04
C SER A 97 21.79 25.78 19.46
N LEU A 98 21.00 25.38 20.46
CA LEU A 98 20.03 26.28 21.08
C LEU A 98 20.77 27.57 21.45
N PRO A 99 20.17 28.76 21.22
CA PRO A 99 20.82 30.01 21.62
C PRO A 99 21.09 29.92 23.12
N GLU A 100 22.35 30.12 23.51
CA GLU A 100 22.73 30.30 24.91
C GLU A 100 21.95 31.51 25.42
N GLU A 101 20.94 31.27 26.27
CA GLU A 101 20.22 32.35 26.91
C GLU A 101 21.22 33.14 27.76
N GLY A 102 21.42 34.39 27.36
CA GLY A 102 22.33 35.33 27.98
C GLY A 102 22.05 35.50 29.46
N GLN A 103 23.15 35.54 30.23
CA GLN A 103 23.20 35.90 31.65
C GLN A 103 22.69 37.32 31.89
#